data_AF-A0A517SCY7-F1
#
_entry.id   AF-A0A517SCY7-F1
#
_cell.length_a   1.000
_cell.length_b   1.000
_cell.length_c   1.000
_cell.angle_alpha   90.00
_cell.angle_beta   90.00
_cell.angle_gamma   90.00
#
_symmetry.space_group_name_H-M   'P 1'
#
loop_
_entity.id
_entity.type
_entity.pdbx_description
1 polymer ?
#
loop_
_entity_poly.entity_id
_entity_poly.type
_entity_poly.pdbx_seq_one_letter_code
_entity_poly.pdbx_strand_id
1 'polypeptide(L)'
;MDQTPPPPDASGPLVGDTGQVNLEALSERLGPFTPPPDFDHGDEFDPVPPRPIPQRLRTGSFGRRRWSTVLTLFVLGIGCRIFAPFAFVKKLSFHILPLAYLSWIGYGLIAIAFLVAIINRLSKARLTYVIDGEPIVGRVLGVFTPIQAVVDPQTKGITEFFRYLVAVEYEDPETRKIERTAVLSEDQWSASQLPKFDPGVDAGDYVTLVRLPGKGPDSLKLYGFLGLDPDRDFITRDGRPLSGVSPLKALLISVIVLLCIWFLILGIYVIECCMPQEWSWAASAPFLGVGMLLGAVGLTWLVWFEQRKQKTLKTSGFVLAGLGGAFLGGLAGAVTLGAVNAAFDHSAASYRPIRITQHWQTTHNFIIRTYEVEYTLLGGGKSEKHGASVDDLAKLGDAPLGALEIRQGALGLEWIGAVHPMEWRRLDWEPTPEDLRDAIEIHVPVVGNEPPKVRMVPRLIVQRTDVDEKTALCPPELVEAGIVELRTTMNAIGARIDRVARE
;
A
#
# COMPACT_ATOMS: atom_id res chain seq x y z
N MET A 1 -36.15 -41.34 47.78
CA MET A 1 -35.70 -40.76 46.50
C MET A 1 -34.29 -40.25 46.74
N ASP A 2 -33.30 -41.10 46.49
CA ASP A 2 -31.88 -40.73 46.57
C ASP A 2 -31.55 -39.88 45.34
N GLN A 3 -31.33 -38.59 45.56
CA GLN A 3 -30.73 -37.72 44.55
C GLN A 3 -29.22 -37.87 44.67
N THR A 4 -28.65 -38.74 43.85
CA THR A 4 -27.21 -38.77 43.62
C THR A 4 -26.81 -37.42 43.00
N PRO A 5 -25.85 -36.68 43.58
CA PRO A 5 -25.41 -35.42 43.00
C PRO A 5 -24.85 -35.68 41.60
N PRO A 6 -25.08 -34.79 40.62
CA PRO A 6 -24.46 -34.89 39.31
C PRO A 6 -22.94 -34.92 39.46
N PRO A 7 -22.22 -35.72 38.65
CA PRO A 7 -20.76 -35.75 38.68
C PRO A 7 -20.23 -34.33 38.47
N PRO A 8 -19.18 -33.92 39.21
CA PRO A 8 -18.59 -32.60 39.09
C PRO A 8 -18.13 -32.37 37.64
N ASP A 9 -18.49 -31.22 37.07
CA ASP A 9 -18.04 -30.78 35.74
C ASP A 9 -16.51 -30.94 35.64
N ALA A 10 -16.07 -31.90 34.83
CA ALA A 10 -14.68 -32.35 34.74
C ALA A 10 -13.74 -31.34 34.03
N SER A 11 -14.25 -30.16 33.67
CA SER A 11 -13.56 -29.16 32.84
C SER A 11 -12.83 -28.06 33.64
N GLY A 12 -12.85 -28.10 34.98
CA GLY A 12 -12.07 -27.16 35.80
C GLY A 12 -10.57 -27.50 35.78
N PRO A 13 -9.67 -26.56 35.45
CA PRO A 13 -8.24 -26.85 35.45
C PRO A 13 -7.74 -27.09 36.88
N LEU A 14 -7.14 -28.25 37.12
CA LEU A 14 -6.40 -28.58 38.35
C LEU A 14 -5.07 -27.82 38.34
N VAL A 15 -5.13 -26.52 38.55
CA VAL A 15 -3.96 -25.67 38.75
C VAL A 15 -3.55 -25.83 40.21
N GLY A 16 -2.40 -26.46 40.47
CA GLY A 16 -1.85 -26.51 41.83
C GLY A 16 -1.48 -25.11 42.32
N ASP A 17 -1.19 -24.96 43.62
CA ASP A 17 -0.86 -23.67 44.26
C ASP A 17 0.33 -22.91 43.58
N THR A 18 1.13 -23.60 42.76
CA THR A 18 2.27 -23.06 42.01
C THR A 18 1.94 -22.60 40.59
N GLY A 19 0.69 -22.75 40.11
CA GLY A 19 0.34 -22.46 38.72
C GLY A 19 0.76 -23.55 37.73
N GLN A 20 1.42 -24.62 38.18
CA GLN A 20 1.84 -25.74 37.33
C GLN A 20 0.72 -26.77 37.17
N VAL A 21 0.54 -27.26 35.96
CA VAL A 21 -0.40 -28.34 35.63
C VAL A 21 0.15 -29.65 36.17
N ASN A 22 -0.57 -30.32 37.07
CA ASN A 22 -0.19 -31.63 37.57
C ASN A 22 -0.53 -32.73 36.54
N LEU A 23 0.45 -33.06 35.70
CA LEU A 23 0.30 -34.05 34.62
C LEU A 23 0.01 -35.47 35.15
N GLU A 24 0.53 -35.83 36.31
CA GLU A 24 0.29 -37.15 36.93
C GLU A 24 -1.20 -37.31 37.29
N ALA A 25 -1.77 -36.29 37.95
CA ALA A 25 -3.18 -36.30 38.34
C ALA A 25 -4.13 -36.33 37.11
N LEU A 26 -3.75 -35.69 35.99
CA LEU A 26 -4.52 -35.77 34.75
C LEU A 26 -4.44 -37.17 34.12
N SER A 27 -3.26 -37.79 34.14
CA SER A 27 -3.04 -39.17 33.69
C SER A 27 -3.86 -40.17 34.51
N GLU A 28 -3.81 -40.10 35.85
CA GLU A 28 -4.57 -40.96 36.75
C GLU A 28 -6.09 -40.89 36.50
N ARG A 29 -6.60 -39.70 36.19
CA ARG A 29 -8.02 -39.48 35.86
C ARG A 29 -8.47 -40.21 34.60
N LEU A 30 -7.60 -40.36 33.61
CA LEU A 30 -7.90 -41.04 32.35
C LEU A 30 -7.65 -42.56 32.44
N GLY A 31 -7.22 -43.07 33.60
CA GLY A 31 -6.91 -44.48 33.79
C GLY A 31 -5.57 -44.90 33.17
N PRO A 32 -5.28 -46.20 33.04
CA PRO A 32 -4.01 -46.67 32.51
C PRO A 32 -3.83 -46.33 31.02
N PHE A 33 -2.64 -45.88 30.64
CA PHE A 33 -2.27 -45.66 29.24
C PHE A 33 -2.25 -47.00 28.49
N THR A 34 -3.23 -47.18 27.60
CA THR A 34 -3.41 -48.41 26.81
C THR A 34 -3.65 -48.03 25.34
N PRO A 35 -2.57 -47.79 24.57
CA PRO A 35 -2.71 -47.37 23.19
C PRO A 35 -3.40 -48.46 22.35
N PRO A 36 -4.25 -48.09 21.37
CA PRO A 36 -4.83 -49.05 20.45
C PRO A 36 -3.71 -49.81 19.70
N PRO A 37 -3.79 -51.15 19.60
CA PRO A 37 -2.73 -51.96 18.97
C PRO A 37 -2.60 -51.69 17.46
N ASP A 38 -3.64 -51.14 16.85
CA ASP A 38 -3.79 -50.82 15.43
C ASP A 38 -3.87 -49.31 15.18
N PHE A 39 -3.29 -48.48 16.07
CA PHE A 39 -3.29 -47.04 15.89
C PHE A 39 -2.58 -46.61 14.60
N ASP A 40 -3.31 -45.97 13.69
CA ASP A 40 -2.80 -45.50 12.41
C ASP A 40 -2.12 -44.12 12.55
N HIS A 41 -0.79 -44.12 12.41
CA HIS A 41 0.00 -42.89 12.40
C HIS A 41 -0.23 -42.04 11.14
N GLY A 42 -0.73 -42.64 10.05
CA GLY A 42 -0.85 -42.07 8.73
C GLY A 42 0.15 -42.69 7.75
N ASP A 43 -0.26 -42.80 6.48
CA ASP A 43 0.49 -43.40 5.37
C ASP A 43 1.86 -42.74 5.12
N GLU A 44 2.02 -41.49 5.54
CA GLU A 44 3.29 -40.76 5.46
C GLU A 44 4.38 -41.28 6.40
N PHE A 45 4.00 -42.06 7.44
CA PHE A 45 4.93 -42.61 8.42
C PHE A 45 5.29 -44.08 8.20
N ASP A 46 4.59 -44.79 7.31
CA ASP A 46 4.85 -46.20 6.97
C ASP A 46 6.26 -46.46 6.37
N PRO A 47 6.81 -45.59 5.50
CA PRO A 47 8.16 -45.80 4.97
C PRO A 47 9.24 -45.66 6.04
N VAL A 48 10.39 -46.32 5.84
CA VAL A 48 11.56 -46.15 6.71
C VAL A 48 12.22 -44.77 6.45
N PRO A 49 12.67 -44.04 7.49
CA PRO A 49 13.43 -42.79 7.31
C PRO A 49 14.70 -42.97 6.47
N PRO A 50 15.10 -41.97 5.64
CA PRO A 50 14.41 -40.71 5.38
C PRO A 50 13.20 -40.91 4.46
N ARG A 51 12.01 -40.50 4.92
CA ARG A 51 10.74 -40.75 4.22
C ARG A 51 10.55 -39.79 3.04
N PRO A 52 9.98 -40.24 1.91
CA PRO A 52 9.54 -39.34 0.85
C PRO A 52 8.38 -38.47 1.34
N ILE A 53 8.39 -37.17 1.03
CA ILE A 53 7.30 -36.26 1.41
C ILE A 53 6.14 -36.41 0.40
N PRO A 54 4.94 -36.84 0.82
CA PRO A 54 3.77 -36.86 -0.04
C PRO A 54 3.42 -35.45 -0.53
N GLN A 55 2.97 -35.33 -1.79
CA GLN A 55 2.58 -34.02 -2.34
C GLN A 55 1.43 -33.37 -1.56
N ARG A 56 0.52 -34.18 -0.98
CA ARG A 56 -0.61 -33.69 -0.17
C ARG A 56 -0.14 -32.83 1.01
N LEU A 57 0.95 -33.20 1.69
CA LEU A 57 1.48 -32.47 2.85
C LEU A 57 2.06 -31.10 2.50
N ARG A 58 2.39 -30.85 1.23
CA ARG A 58 2.80 -29.51 0.78
C ARG A 58 1.62 -28.56 0.62
N THR A 59 0.40 -29.09 0.63
CA THR A 59 -0.83 -28.31 0.49
C THR A 59 -1.49 -27.98 1.83
N GLY A 60 -0.93 -28.40 2.97
CA GLY A 60 -1.35 -27.96 4.30
C GLY A 60 -1.21 -26.45 4.51
N SER A 61 -1.74 -25.91 5.63
CA SER A 61 -1.75 -24.46 5.86
C SER A 61 -0.34 -23.85 5.89
N PHE A 62 0.67 -24.60 6.32
CA PHE A 62 2.07 -24.17 6.32
C PHE A 62 2.57 -23.92 4.89
N GLY A 63 2.37 -24.89 3.99
CA GLY A 63 2.77 -24.80 2.59
C GLY A 63 2.00 -23.71 1.84
N ARG A 64 0.68 -23.61 2.07
CA ARG A 64 -0.15 -22.56 1.47
C ARG A 64 0.26 -21.15 1.89
N ARG A 65 0.57 -20.93 3.17
CA ARG A 65 1.05 -19.62 3.67
C ARG A 65 2.35 -19.21 2.99
N ARG A 66 3.33 -20.13 2.93
CA ARG A 66 4.61 -19.90 2.24
C ARG A 66 4.44 -19.55 0.77
N TRP A 67 3.59 -20.29 0.06
CA TRP A 67 3.32 -20.03 -1.36
C TRP A 67 2.54 -18.73 -1.59
N SER A 68 1.58 -18.42 -0.72
CA SER A 68 0.81 -17.18 -0.75
C SER A 68 1.72 -15.95 -0.64
N THR A 69 2.71 -15.96 0.26
CA THR A 69 3.68 -14.87 0.39
C THR A 69 4.50 -14.68 -0.88
N VAL A 70 5.00 -15.77 -1.48
CA VAL A 70 5.73 -15.72 -2.75
C VAL A 70 4.86 -15.12 -3.85
N LEU A 71 3.62 -15.60 -4.00
CA LEU A 71 2.71 -15.11 -5.03
C LEU A 71 2.37 -13.63 -4.83
N THR A 72 2.12 -13.21 -3.60
CA THR A 72 1.83 -11.81 -3.24
C THR A 72 2.97 -10.89 -3.67
N LEU A 73 4.20 -11.21 -3.24
CA LEU A 73 5.39 -10.42 -3.59
C LEU A 73 5.63 -10.41 -5.10
N PHE A 74 5.47 -11.54 -5.77
CA PHE A 74 5.65 -11.66 -7.21
C PHE A 74 4.64 -10.82 -8.00
N VAL A 75 3.36 -10.90 -7.65
CA VAL A 75 2.28 -10.13 -8.29
C VAL A 75 2.46 -8.64 -8.05
N LEU A 76 2.75 -8.22 -6.81
CA LEU A 76 3.01 -6.82 -6.51
C LEU A 76 4.22 -6.31 -7.30
N GLY A 77 5.29 -7.12 -7.39
CA GLY A 77 6.48 -6.78 -8.17
C GLY A 77 6.20 -6.63 -9.67
N ILE A 78 5.42 -7.54 -10.25
CA ILE A 78 4.95 -7.43 -11.65
C ILE A 78 4.08 -6.18 -11.82
N GLY A 79 3.13 -5.94 -10.91
CA GLY A 79 2.27 -4.75 -10.92
C GLY A 79 3.09 -3.47 -10.97
N CYS A 80 4.05 -3.32 -10.06
CA CYS A 80 4.98 -2.18 -10.05
C CYS A 80 5.71 -2.01 -11.40
N ARG A 81 6.16 -3.10 -12.02
CA ARG A 81 6.84 -3.06 -13.34
C ARG A 81 5.91 -2.69 -14.48
N ILE A 82 4.67 -3.17 -14.48
CA ILE A 82 3.66 -2.83 -15.49
C ILE A 82 3.29 -1.35 -15.38
N PHE A 83 3.11 -0.82 -14.17
CA PHE A 83 2.71 0.57 -13.97
C PHE A 83 3.84 1.60 -14.18
N ALA A 84 5.10 1.25 -13.88
CA ALA A 84 6.24 2.15 -13.99
C ALA A 84 6.40 2.93 -15.33
N PRO A 85 6.20 2.33 -16.53
CA PRO A 85 6.40 3.05 -17.79
C PRO A 85 5.28 4.04 -18.15
N PHE A 86 4.13 4.01 -17.48
CA PHE A 86 3.01 4.87 -17.83
C PHE A 86 3.38 6.35 -17.66
N ALA A 87 3.00 7.18 -18.63
CA ALA A 87 3.37 8.61 -18.67
C ALA A 87 2.92 9.37 -17.41
N PHE A 88 1.72 9.06 -16.89
CA PHE A 88 1.23 9.68 -15.66
C PHE A 88 2.07 9.29 -14.43
N VAL A 89 2.57 8.04 -14.35
CA VAL A 89 3.45 7.60 -13.24
C VAL A 89 4.77 8.35 -13.30
N LYS A 90 5.34 8.55 -14.50
CA LYS A 90 6.54 9.37 -14.67
C LYS A 90 6.33 10.81 -14.21
N LYS A 91 5.21 11.44 -14.60
CA LYS A 91 4.86 12.79 -14.13
C LYS A 91 4.67 12.85 -12.61
N LEU A 92 3.98 11.89 -12.03
CA LEU A 92 3.77 11.85 -10.59
C LEU A 92 5.02 11.44 -9.82
N SER A 93 5.98 10.76 -10.45
CA SER A 93 7.24 10.39 -9.80
C SER A 93 8.07 11.58 -9.35
N PHE A 94 7.84 12.73 -9.98
CA PHE A 94 8.39 14.00 -9.53
C PHE A 94 7.76 14.51 -8.24
N HIS A 95 6.52 14.15 -7.95
CA HIS A 95 5.76 14.54 -6.76
C HIS A 95 5.84 13.48 -5.65
N ILE A 96 5.93 12.20 -6.00
CA ILE A 96 6.02 11.07 -5.08
C ILE A 96 7.26 10.27 -5.43
N LEU A 97 8.35 10.54 -4.72
CA LEU A 97 9.68 10.02 -5.04
C LEU A 97 9.73 8.48 -5.14
N PRO A 98 9.08 7.68 -4.28
CA PRO A 98 9.04 6.23 -4.44
C PRO A 98 8.53 5.74 -5.80
N LEU A 99 7.68 6.51 -6.49
CA LEU A 99 7.19 6.14 -7.82
C LEU A 99 8.30 6.22 -8.88
N ALA A 100 9.31 7.07 -8.70
CA ALA A 100 10.48 7.10 -9.60
C ALA A 100 11.26 5.79 -9.53
N TYR A 101 11.22 5.15 -8.37
CA TYR A 101 11.86 3.87 -8.09
C TYR A 101 10.91 2.68 -8.28
N LEU A 102 9.68 2.88 -8.76
CA LEU A 102 8.67 1.82 -8.84
C LEU A 102 9.16 0.60 -9.64
N SER A 103 9.90 0.84 -10.72
CA SER A 103 10.53 -0.24 -11.49
C SER A 103 11.56 -1.03 -10.67
N TRP A 104 12.43 -0.35 -9.93
CA TRP A 104 13.45 -0.96 -9.07
C TRP A 104 12.82 -1.71 -7.89
N ILE A 105 11.82 -1.11 -7.25
CA ILE A 105 11.01 -1.74 -6.21
C ILE A 105 10.37 -3.02 -6.77
N GLY A 106 9.81 -2.97 -7.98
CA GLY A 106 9.25 -4.13 -8.67
C GLY A 106 10.25 -5.27 -8.86
N TYR A 107 11.46 -4.95 -9.35
CA TYR A 107 12.53 -5.95 -9.45
C TYR A 107 12.96 -6.51 -8.09
N GLY A 108 13.09 -5.66 -7.07
CA GLY A 108 13.41 -6.08 -5.71
C GLY A 108 12.37 -7.06 -5.14
N LEU A 109 11.08 -6.77 -5.31
CA LEU A 109 9.99 -7.66 -4.88
C LEU A 109 10.00 -9.00 -5.60
N ILE A 110 10.25 -9.02 -6.92
CA ILE A 110 10.37 -10.26 -7.70
C ILE A 110 11.59 -11.08 -7.25
N ALA A 111 12.74 -10.42 -7.03
CA ALA A 111 13.96 -11.08 -6.56
C ALA A 111 13.76 -11.69 -5.17
N ILE A 112 13.14 -10.96 -4.24
CA ILE A 112 12.79 -11.47 -2.91
C ILE A 112 11.79 -12.63 -3.04
N ALA A 113 10.77 -12.53 -3.90
CA ALA A 113 9.82 -13.62 -4.12
C ALA A 113 10.52 -14.89 -4.59
N PHE A 114 11.46 -14.78 -5.54
CA PHE A 114 12.26 -15.90 -6.03
C PHE A 114 13.17 -16.48 -4.95
N LEU A 115 13.86 -15.63 -4.18
CA LEU A 115 14.69 -16.06 -3.06
C LEU A 115 13.87 -16.80 -2.00
N VAL A 116 12.72 -16.25 -1.61
CA VAL A 116 11.78 -16.89 -0.67
C VAL A 116 11.24 -18.19 -1.24
N ALA A 117 10.97 -18.28 -2.55
CA ALA A 117 10.55 -19.53 -3.19
C ALA A 117 11.65 -20.61 -3.13
N ILE A 118 12.91 -20.24 -3.37
CA ILE A 118 14.06 -21.15 -3.23
C ILE A 118 14.21 -21.57 -1.77
N ILE A 119 14.20 -20.64 -0.82
CA ILE A 119 14.30 -20.94 0.61
C ILE A 119 13.17 -21.87 1.02
N ASN A 120 11.93 -21.61 0.59
CA ASN A 120 10.78 -22.46 0.90
C ASN A 120 10.91 -23.86 0.29
N ARG A 121 11.53 -24.00 -0.88
CA ARG A 121 11.77 -25.29 -1.54
C ARG A 121 12.91 -26.08 -0.90
N LEU A 122 13.96 -25.41 -0.42
CA LEU A 122 15.12 -26.04 0.21
C LEU A 122 14.93 -26.28 1.71
N SER A 123 14.13 -25.45 2.37
CA SER A 123 13.86 -25.51 3.81
C SER A 123 13.05 -26.76 4.14
N LYS A 124 13.72 -27.74 4.74
CA LYS A 124 13.08 -28.94 5.29
C LYS A 124 12.28 -28.66 6.57
N ALA A 125 12.50 -27.53 7.26
CA ALA A 125 11.76 -27.02 8.43
C ALA A 125 10.81 -28.02 9.13
N ARG A 126 9.49 -27.81 9.04
CA ARG A 126 8.48 -28.68 9.66
C ARG A 126 8.41 -30.05 8.99
N LEU A 127 8.81 -30.17 7.71
CA LEU A 127 8.81 -31.43 6.97
C LEU A 127 9.86 -32.42 7.49
N THR A 128 10.91 -31.95 8.18
CA THR A 128 11.91 -32.81 8.82
C THR A 128 11.26 -33.80 9.81
N TYR A 129 10.16 -33.40 10.45
CA TYR A 129 9.40 -34.30 11.33
C TYR A 129 8.80 -35.49 10.58
N VAL A 130 8.35 -35.30 9.34
CA VAL A 130 7.83 -36.41 8.53
C VAL A 130 8.97 -37.24 7.95
N ILE A 131 10.02 -36.57 7.45
CA ILE A 131 11.16 -37.24 6.80
C ILE A 131 11.92 -38.12 7.81
N ASP A 132 12.32 -37.53 8.94
CA ASP A 132 13.28 -38.13 9.86
C ASP A 132 12.66 -38.46 11.23
N GLY A 133 11.43 -38.01 11.51
CA GLY A 133 10.84 -38.16 12.83
C GLY A 133 10.33 -39.57 13.12
N GLU A 134 10.36 -39.94 14.38
CA GLU A 134 9.80 -41.18 14.91
C GLU A 134 8.36 -40.90 15.34
N PRO A 135 7.35 -41.56 14.72
CA PRO A 135 5.97 -41.45 15.17
C PRO A 135 5.81 -42.22 16.49
N ILE A 136 5.10 -41.62 17.44
CA ILE A 136 4.84 -42.17 18.77
C ILE A 136 3.34 -42.00 19.05
N VAL A 137 2.70 -43.04 19.60
CA VAL A 137 1.31 -42.92 20.06
C VAL A 137 1.30 -42.15 21.36
N GLY A 138 0.63 -40.99 21.37
CA GLY A 138 0.40 -40.20 22.58
C GLY A 138 -1.07 -40.21 22.97
N ARG A 139 -1.37 -40.09 24.26
CA ARG A 139 -2.71 -39.78 24.76
C ARG A 139 -2.74 -38.36 25.28
N VAL A 140 -3.74 -37.59 24.87
CA VAL A 140 -3.93 -36.21 25.32
C VAL A 140 -4.44 -36.22 26.76
N LEU A 141 -3.71 -35.59 27.66
CA LEU A 141 -4.10 -35.41 29.07
C LEU A 141 -4.98 -34.19 29.27
N GLY A 142 -4.79 -33.16 28.44
CA GLY A 142 -5.55 -31.92 28.49
C GLY A 142 -4.98 -30.88 27.54
N VAL A 143 -5.84 -29.92 27.17
CA VAL A 143 -5.47 -28.81 26.31
C VAL A 143 -5.58 -27.50 27.08
N PHE A 144 -4.51 -26.72 27.03
CA PHE A 144 -4.39 -25.43 27.70
C PHE A 144 -4.11 -24.33 26.67
N THR A 145 -4.54 -23.11 26.98
CA THR A 145 -4.36 -21.94 26.10
C THR A 145 -3.63 -20.84 26.86
N PRO A 146 -2.31 -20.99 27.09
CA PRO A 146 -1.53 -19.93 27.74
C PRO A 146 -1.61 -18.64 26.92
N ILE A 147 -2.02 -17.55 27.58
CA ILE A 147 -2.00 -16.20 27.01
C ILE A 147 -0.66 -15.56 27.35
N GLN A 148 0.08 -15.14 26.32
CA GLN A 148 1.30 -14.37 26.43
C GLN A 148 1.01 -12.91 26.07
N ALA A 149 1.17 -12.03 27.04
CA ALA A 149 1.10 -10.59 26.83
C ALA A 149 2.48 -10.07 26.41
N VAL A 150 2.58 -9.48 25.21
CA VAL A 150 3.79 -8.80 24.74
C VAL A 150 3.53 -7.31 24.78
N VAL A 151 4.36 -6.57 25.53
CA VAL A 151 4.29 -5.11 25.60
C VAL A 151 5.11 -4.53 24.46
N ASP A 152 4.48 -3.75 23.58
CA ASP A 152 5.17 -3.02 22.53
C ASP A 152 6.01 -1.89 23.17
N PRO A 153 7.34 -1.89 22.99
CA PRO A 153 8.22 -0.90 23.59
C PRO A 153 7.98 0.53 23.07
N GLN A 154 7.41 0.71 21.88
CA GLN A 154 7.19 2.04 21.29
C GLN A 154 5.83 2.61 21.66
N THR A 155 4.77 1.81 21.57
CA THR A 155 3.39 2.28 21.79
C THR A 155 2.92 2.10 23.23
N LYS A 156 3.64 1.31 24.05
CA LYS A 156 3.19 0.78 25.35
C LYS A 156 1.87 0.00 25.26
N GLY A 157 1.44 -0.37 24.05
CA GLY A 157 0.28 -1.21 23.83
C GLY A 157 0.57 -2.65 24.26
N ILE A 158 -0.42 -3.31 24.86
CA ILE A 158 -0.34 -4.73 25.19
C ILE A 158 -0.99 -5.51 24.06
N THR A 159 -0.21 -6.37 23.40
CA THR A 159 -0.75 -7.33 22.43
C THR A 159 -0.71 -8.71 23.06
N GLU A 160 -1.89 -9.31 23.21
CA GLU A 160 -2.04 -10.65 23.76
C GLU A 160 -2.06 -11.68 22.64
N PHE A 161 -1.24 -12.71 22.80
CA PHE A 161 -1.15 -13.84 21.91
C PHE A 161 -1.43 -15.14 22.65
N PHE A 162 -1.88 -16.17 21.96
CA PHE A 162 -2.01 -17.50 22.52
C PHE A 162 -1.41 -18.56 21.60
N ARG A 163 -1.02 -19.67 22.22
CA ARG A 163 -0.65 -20.94 21.59
C ARG A 163 -1.41 -22.04 22.30
N TYR A 164 -1.68 -23.15 21.62
CA TYR A 164 -2.19 -24.33 22.30
C TYR A 164 -1.04 -25.06 22.97
N LEU A 165 -1.19 -25.37 24.24
CA LEU A 165 -0.30 -26.23 25.01
C LEU A 165 -1.06 -27.51 25.29
N VAL A 166 -0.67 -28.61 24.66
CA VAL A 166 -1.32 -29.91 24.82
C VAL A 166 -0.46 -30.75 25.73
N ALA A 167 -0.98 -31.06 26.92
CA ALA A 167 -0.38 -32.05 27.80
C ALA A 167 -0.63 -33.43 27.20
N VAL A 168 0.43 -34.22 27.07
CA VAL A 168 0.38 -35.57 26.52
C VAL A 168 1.18 -36.52 27.37
N GLU A 169 0.76 -37.77 27.36
CA GLU A 169 1.57 -38.89 27.82
C GLU A 169 1.82 -39.86 26.68
N TYR A 170 2.97 -40.53 26.72
CA TYR A 170 3.37 -41.48 25.70
C TYR A 170 4.36 -42.49 26.29
N GLU A 171 4.48 -43.66 25.67
CA GLU A 171 5.54 -44.61 25.99
C GLU A 171 6.79 -44.26 25.17
N ASP A 172 7.91 -43.95 25.82
CA ASP A 172 9.16 -43.71 25.10
C ASP A 172 9.62 -45.02 24.43
N PRO A 173 9.83 -45.03 23.10
CA PRO A 173 10.23 -46.24 22.38
C PRO A 173 11.58 -46.80 22.84
N GLU A 174 12.48 -45.98 23.38
CA GLU A 174 13.80 -46.40 23.86
C GLU A 174 13.74 -46.96 25.28
N THR A 175 13.07 -46.24 26.20
CA THR A 175 13.09 -46.59 27.62
C THR A 175 11.92 -47.45 28.07
N ARG A 176 10.87 -47.57 27.25
CA ARG A 176 9.60 -48.26 27.57
C ARG A 176 8.89 -47.71 28.80
N LYS A 177 9.24 -46.49 29.21
CA LYS A 177 8.59 -45.79 30.32
C LYS A 177 7.53 -44.84 29.77
N ILE A 178 6.44 -44.71 30.52
CA ILE A 178 5.44 -43.69 30.26
C ILE A 178 6.03 -42.34 30.69
N GLU A 179 6.18 -41.44 29.74
CA GLU A 179 6.59 -40.06 29.96
C GLU A 179 5.40 -39.12 29.79
N ARG A 180 5.45 -37.99 30.48
CA ARG A 180 4.41 -36.96 30.44
C ARG A 180 5.06 -35.62 30.17
N THR A 181 4.56 -34.92 29.17
CA THR A 181 5.11 -33.63 28.76
C THR A 181 4.01 -32.73 28.21
N ALA A 182 4.36 -31.49 27.90
CA ALA A 182 3.45 -30.55 27.28
C ALA A 182 4.04 -30.01 25.98
N VAL A 183 3.28 -30.11 24.90
CA VAL A 183 3.71 -29.73 23.56
C VAL A 183 3.00 -28.46 23.13
N LEU A 184 3.77 -27.48 22.66
CA LEU A 184 3.24 -26.22 22.13
C LEU A 184 2.93 -26.31 20.64
N SER A 185 1.81 -25.72 20.21
CA SER A 185 1.49 -25.48 18.80
C SER A 185 2.56 -24.63 18.13
N GLU A 186 2.98 -24.95 16.91
CA GLU A 186 4.03 -24.20 16.21
C GLU A 186 3.62 -22.77 15.85
N ASP A 187 2.34 -22.55 15.61
CA ASP A 187 1.78 -21.25 15.29
C ASP A 187 1.32 -20.50 16.54
N GLN A 188 1.38 -19.17 16.46
CA GLN A 188 0.93 -18.21 17.47
C GLN A 188 -0.14 -17.30 16.86
N TRP A 189 -1.20 -17.06 17.62
CA TRP A 189 -2.34 -16.24 17.18
C TRP A 189 -2.66 -15.14 18.18
N SER A 190 -3.38 -14.10 17.75
CA SER A 190 -3.88 -13.08 18.66
C SER A 190 -4.94 -13.67 19.58
N ALA A 191 -4.94 -13.32 20.88
CA ALA A 191 -5.93 -13.76 21.86
C ALA A 191 -7.37 -13.43 21.43
N SER A 192 -7.58 -12.35 20.68
CA SER A 192 -8.87 -11.99 20.09
C SER A 192 -9.44 -13.04 19.13
N GLN A 193 -8.59 -13.92 18.61
CA GLN A 193 -8.97 -14.99 17.69
C GLN A 193 -9.26 -16.30 18.41
N LEU A 194 -8.96 -16.43 19.72
CA LEU A 194 -9.18 -17.65 20.50
C LEU A 194 -10.57 -18.28 20.29
N PRO A 195 -11.69 -17.52 20.25
CA PRO A 195 -13.01 -18.09 20.02
C PRO A 195 -13.22 -18.73 18.64
N LYS A 196 -12.32 -18.48 17.68
CA LYS A 196 -12.40 -18.99 16.30
C LYS A 196 -11.68 -20.32 16.12
N PHE A 197 -10.79 -20.67 17.03
CA PHE A 197 -9.94 -21.84 16.91
C PHE A 197 -10.43 -22.96 17.84
N ASP A 198 -10.34 -24.17 17.30
CA ASP A 198 -10.52 -25.42 18.01
C ASP A 198 -9.18 -26.17 17.93
N PRO A 199 -8.61 -26.62 19.07
CA PRO A 199 -7.41 -27.46 19.03
C PRO A 199 -7.64 -28.77 18.25
N GLY A 200 -8.88 -29.22 18.06
CA GLY A 200 -9.21 -30.43 17.33
C GLY A 200 -8.77 -31.72 18.04
N VAL A 201 -8.50 -31.63 19.34
CA VAL A 201 -8.11 -32.73 20.21
C VAL A 201 -8.72 -32.52 21.59
N ASP A 202 -9.25 -33.58 22.18
CA ASP A 202 -9.84 -33.61 23.51
C ASP A 202 -9.03 -34.48 24.48
N ALA A 203 -9.24 -34.30 25.78
CA ALA A 203 -8.60 -35.15 26.79
C ALA A 203 -9.06 -36.61 26.64
N GLY A 204 -8.10 -37.53 26.57
CA GLY A 204 -8.31 -38.95 26.31
C GLY A 204 -8.04 -39.37 24.87
N ASP A 205 -7.99 -38.43 23.92
CA ASP A 205 -7.74 -38.76 22.52
C ASP A 205 -6.34 -39.33 22.31
N TYR A 206 -6.23 -40.34 21.46
CA TYR A 206 -4.96 -40.86 20.98
C TYR A 206 -4.54 -40.11 19.72
N VAL A 207 -3.30 -39.60 19.72
CA VAL A 207 -2.77 -38.72 18.69
C VAL A 207 -1.39 -39.17 18.25
N THR A 208 -1.00 -38.81 17.02
CA THR A 208 0.36 -39.02 16.54
C THR A 208 1.27 -37.91 17.04
N LEU A 209 2.18 -38.27 17.93
CA LEU A 209 3.33 -37.46 18.31
C LEU A 209 4.50 -37.81 17.40
N VAL A 210 5.38 -36.85 17.16
CA VAL A 210 6.56 -37.03 16.33
C VAL A 210 7.77 -36.44 17.03
N ARG A 211 8.80 -37.25 17.23
CA ARG A 211 10.07 -36.87 17.85
C ARG A 211 11.19 -36.92 16.83
N LEU A 212 12.16 -36.02 16.91
CA LEU A 212 13.37 -36.13 16.07
C LEU A 212 14.40 -37.02 16.78
N PRO A 213 14.99 -38.01 16.10
CA PRO A 213 15.93 -38.93 16.72
C PRO A 213 17.16 -38.19 17.27
N GLY A 214 17.58 -38.55 18.48
CA GLY A 214 18.74 -37.96 19.16
C GLY A 214 18.56 -36.52 19.68
N LYS A 215 17.37 -35.92 19.54
CA LYS A 215 17.09 -34.55 20.02
C LYS A 215 16.34 -34.48 21.36
N GLY A 216 16.06 -35.64 21.97
CA GLY A 216 15.38 -35.73 23.25
C GLY A 216 13.90 -35.28 23.22
N PRO A 217 13.26 -35.15 24.40
CA PRO A 217 11.84 -34.84 24.53
C PRO A 217 11.47 -33.42 24.05
N ASP A 218 12.42 -32.47 24.05
CA ASP A 218 12.19 -31.11 23.56
C ASP A 218 11.83 -31.04 22.07
N SER A 219 12.22 -32.08 21.33
CA SER A 219 11.89 -32.18 19.91
C SER A 219 10.48 -32.70 19.65
N LEU A 220 9.78 -33.23 20.66
CA LEU A 220 8.46 -33.84 20.52
C LEU A 220 7.42 -32.81 20.04
N LYS A 221 6.69 -33.15 18.98
CA LYS A 221 5.62 -32.32 18.40
C LYS A 221 4.35 -33.13 18.19
N LEU A 222 3.21 -32.47 18.30
CA LEU A 222 1.93 -33.02 17.90
C LEU A 222 1.80 -32.88 16.39
N TYR A 223 1.61 -33.99 15.67
CA TYR A 223 1.66 -34.00 14.21
C TYR A 223 0.65 -33.03 13.58
N GLY A 224 -0.60 -33.04 14.06
CA GLY A 224 -1.66 -32.13 13.59
C GLY A 224 -1.30 -30.64 13.74
N PHE A 225 -0.45 -30.28 14.72
CA PHE A 225 -0.05 -28.90 14.97
C PHE A 225 1.10 -28.41 14.08
N LEU A 226 1.68 -29.28 13.25
CA LEU A 226 2.70 -28.87 12.28
C LEU A 226 2.09 -28.10 11.09
N GLY A 227 0.78 -28.27 10.84
CA GLY A 227 0.07 -27.64 9.71
C GLY A 227 0.52 -28.19 8.34
N LEU A 228 0.94 -29.46 8.32
CA LEU A 228 1.40 -30.17 7.12
C LEU A 228 0.25 -30.93 6.47
N ASP A 229 -0.47 -31.73 7.25
CA ASP A 229 -1.61 -32.51 6.77
C ASP A 229 -2.86 -31.61 6.65
N PRO A 230 -3.42 -31.40 5.44
CA PRO A 230 -4.64 -30.60 5.27
C PRO A 230 -5.87 -31.17 5.99
N ASP A 231 -5.88 -32.47 6.28
CA ASP A 231 -7.01 -33.17 6.89
C ASP A 231 -6.95 -33.16 8.43
N ARG A 232 -5.76 -32.92 9.00
CA ARG A 232 -5.49 -32.89 10.45
C ARG A 232 -5.01 -31.52 10.95
N ASP A 233 -5.10 -30.48 10.11
CA ASP A 233 -4.72 -29.10 10.46
C ASP A 233 -5.69 -28.50 11.49
N PHE A 234 -5.33 -27.37 12.08
CA PHE A 234 -6.20 -26.66 13.03
C PHE A 234 -7.61 -26.48 12.47
N ILE A 235 -8.61 -26.88 13.23
CA ILE A 235 -10.00 -26.73 12.82
C ILE A 235 -10.51 -25.41 13.40
N THR A 236 -11.10 -24.57 12.57
CA THR A 236 -11.89 -23.45 13.08
C THR A 236 -13.14 -24.00 13.75
N ARG A 237 -13.69 -23.36 14.80
CA ARG A 237 -14.93 -23.84 15.47
C ARG A 237 -16.12 -24.11 14.55
N ASP A 238 -16.12 -23.54 13.33
CA ASP A 238 -17.12 -23.82 12.30
C ASP A 238 -16.88 -25.16 11.55
N GLY A 239 -16.01 -26.03 12.06
CA GLY A 239 -15.68 -27.34 11.48
C GLY A 239 -14.84 -27.27 10.19
N ARG A 240 -14.33 -26.08 9.84
CA ARG A 240 -13.51 -25.90 8.62
C ARG A 240 -12.03 -25.96 8.98
N PRO A 241 -11.18 -26.61 8.18
CA PRO A 241 -9.74 -26.54 8.36
C PRO A 241 -9.28 -25.09 8.24
N LEU A 242 -8.23 -24.74 8.98
CA LEU A 242 -7.60 -23.42 8.94
C LEU A 242 -6.99 -23.21 7.57
N SER A 243 -7.82 -22.77 6.62
CA SER A 243 -7.34 -22.37 5.33
C SER A 243 -6.59 -21.05 5.54
N GLY A 244 -5.26 -21.08 5.42
CA GLY A 244 -4.49 -19.87 5.19
C GLY A 244 -5.06 -19.07 4.02
N VAL A 245 -4.60 -17.83 3.82
CA VAL A 245 -5.03 -17.04 2.66
C VAL A 245 -4.73 -17.86 1.40
N SER A 246 -5.77 -18.31 0.70
CA SER A 246 -5.61 -19.07 -0.53
C SER A 246 -4.87 -18.21 -1.55
N PRO A 247 -4.05 -18.78 -2.44
CA PRO A 247 -3.32 -18.01 -3.45
C PRO A 247 -4.21 -17.04 -4.25
N LEU A 248 -5.43 -17.46 -4.60
CA LEU A 248 -6.41 -16.60 -5.28
C LEU A 248 -6.85 -15.40 -4.44
N LYS A 249 -7.10 -15.60 -3.13
CA LYS A 249 -7.42 -14.49 -2.20
C LYS A 249 -6.24 -13.55 -2.06
N ALA A 250 -5.01 -14.06 -1.99
CA ALA A 250 -3.81 -13.24 -1.89
C ALA A 250 -3.59 -12.40 -3.16
N LEU A 251 -3.80 -13.01 -4.33
CA LEU A 251 -3.82 -12.33 -5.62
C LEU A 251 -4.86 -11.21 -5.65
N LEU A 252 -6.11 -11.52 -5.26
CA LEU A 252 -7.19 -10.53 -5.20
C LEU A 252 -6.86 -9.37 -4.25
N ILE A 253 -6.36 -9.66 -3.05
CA ILE A 253 -5.91 -8.63 -2.09
C ILE A 253 -4.81 -7.77 -2.72
N SER A 254 -3.84 -8.37 -3.39
CA SER A 254 -2.74 -7.64 -4.05
C SER A 254 -3.25 -6.70 -5.15
N VAL A 255 -4.19 -7.17 -5.97
CA VAL A 255 -4.83 -6.35 -7.02
C VAL A 255 -5.62 -5.21 -6.40
N ILE A 256 -6.38 -5.46 -5.34
CA ILE A 256 -7.12 -4.41 -4.62
C ILE A 256 -6.16 -3.36 -4.05
N VAL A 257 -5.05 -3.79 -3.42
CA VAL A 257 -4.04 -2.87 -2.90
C VAL A 257 -3.43 -2.02 -4.01
N LEU A 258 -3.09 -2.62 -5.15
CA LEU A 258 -2.58 -1.88 -6.31
C LEU A 258 -3.59 -0.88 -6.85
N LEU A 259 -4.87 -1.25 -6.93
CA LEU A 259 -5.95 -0.34 -7.35
C LEU A 259 -6.12 0.82 -6.35
N CYS A 260 -6.11 0.54 -5.04
CA CYS A 260 -6.19 1.58 -4.01
C CYS A 260 -5.03 2.58 -4.10
N ILE A 261 -3.80 2.06 -4.27
CA ILE A 261 -2.62 2.90 -4.47
C ILE A 261 -2.77 3.73 -5.75
N TRP A 262 -3.26 3.12 -6.84
CA TRP A 262 -3.51 3.81 -8.11
C TRP A 262 -4.54 4.93 -7.98
N PHE A 263 -5.68 4.69 -7.32
CA PHE A 263 -6.69 5.72 -7.07
C PHE A 263 -6.18 6.84 -6.17
N LEU A 264 -5.36 6.52 -5.17
CA LEU A 264 -4.75 7.53 -4.30
C LEU A 264 -3.78 8.44 -5.07
N ILE A 265 -2.94 7.84 -5.91
CA ILE A 265 -2.01 8.52 -6.83
C ILE A 265 -2.78 9.43 -7.79
N LEU A 266 -3.84 8.91 -8.42
CA LEU A 266 -4.71 9.69 -9.29
C LEU A 266 -5.40 10.85 -8.54
N GLY A 267 -5.83 10.61 -7.30
CA GLY A 267 -6.44 11.62 -6.46
C GLY A 267 -5.50 12.78 -6.15
N ILE A 268 -4.25 12.49 -5.78
CA ILE A 268 -3.24 13.53 -5.57
C ILE A 268 -3.01 14.34 -6.84
N TYR A 269 -2.83 13.67 -7.98
CA TYR A 269 -2.66 14.33 -9.27
C TYR A 269 -3.81 15.28 -9.61
N VAL A 270 -5.06 14.82 -9.43
CA VAL A 270 -6.24 15.61 -9.72
C VAL A 270 -6.37 16.81 -8.77
N ILE A 271 -6.08 16.61 -7.48
CA ILE A 271 -6.15 17.69 -6.50
C ILE A 271 -5.12 18.78 -6.81
N GLU A 272 -3.90 18.39 -7.20
CA GLU A 272 -2.83 19.34 -7.48
C GLU A 272 -3.00 20.04 -8.84
N CYS A 273 -3.43 19.31 -9.87
CA CYS A 273 -3.37 19.80 -11.25
C CYS A 273 -4.74 20.09 -11.90
N CYS A 274 -5.85 19.60 -11.34
CA CYS A 274 -7.15 19.61 -12.01
C CYS A 274 -8.30 20.12 -11.11
N MET A 275 -8.01 20.58 -9.90
CA MET A 275 -9.04 21.16 -9.05
C MET A 275 -9.52 22.49 -9.63
N PRO A 276 -10.83 22.75 -9.59
CA PRO A 276 -11.37 24.01 -10.07
C PRO A 276 -10.93 25.17 -9.17
N GLN A 277 -10.71 26.34 -9.77
CA GLN A 277 -10.36 27.57 -9.04
C GLN A 277 -11.48 27.97 -8.07
N GLU A 278 -12.72 27.82 -8.51
CA GLU A 278 -13.91 28.13 -7.71
C GLU A 278 -14.76 26.87 -7.50
N TRP A 279 -15.13 26.63 -6.24
CA TRP A 279 -15.96 25.49 -5.88
C TRP A 279 -17.44 25.78 -6.15
N SER A 280 -18.04 25.07 -7.10
CA SER A 280 -19.49 25.10 -7.33
C SER A 280 -20.19 23.94 -6.64
N TRP A 281 -21.05 24.24 -5.65
CA TRP A 281 -21.88 23.24 -5.00
C TRP A 281 -22.87 22.57 -5.96
N ALA A 282 -23.38 23.30 -6.96
CA ALA A 282 -24.31 22.74 -7.94
C ALA A 282 -23.67 21.65 -8.80
N ALA A 283 -22.42 21.86 -9.24
CA ALA A 283 -21.68 20.89 -10.03
C ALA A 283 -21.08 19.76 -9.16
N SER A 284 -20.64 20.06 -7.94
CA SER A 284 -19.98 19.08 -7.07
C SER A 284 -20.93 18.17 -6.28
N ALA A 285 -22.11 18.65 -5.90
CA ALA A 285 -23.09 17.90 -5.13
C ALA A 285 -23.45 16.52 -5.72
N PRO A 286 -23.69 16.34 -7.05
CA PRO A 286 -23.98 15.02 -7.58
C PRO A 286 -22.80 14.05 -7.44
N PHE A 287 -21.56 14.52 -7.67
CA PHE A 287 -20.37 13.67 -7.54
C PHE A 287 -20.08 13.31 -6.08
N LEU A 288 -20.17 14.29 -5.17
CA LEU A 288 -20.05 14.04 -3.74
C LEU A 288 -21.15 13.10 -3.25
N GLY A 289 -22.41 13.35 -3.62
CA GLY A 289 -23.55 12.54 -3.20
C GLY A 289 -23.46 11.09 -3.67
N VAL A 290 -23.15 10.87 -4.95
CA VAL A 290 -22.93 9.52 -5.51
C VAL A 290 -21.74 8.85 -4.84
N GLY A 291 -20.61 9.56 -4.70
CA GLY A 291 -19.42 9.06 -4.03
C GLY A 291 -19.71 8.64 -2.59
N MET A 292 -20.31 9.52 -1.80
CA MET A 292 -20.70 9.25 -0.40
C MET A 292 -21.66 8.06 -0.30
N LEU A 293 -22.67 7.97 -1.17
CA LEU A 293 -23.61 6.86 -1.18
C LEU A 293 -22.91 5.53 -1.48
N LEU A 294 -22.11 5.47 -2.55
CA LEU A 294 -21.38 4.27 -2.95
C LEU A 294 -20.37 3.84 -1.87
N GLY A 295 -19.64 4.78 -1.31
CA GLY A 295 -18.69 4.52 -0.23
C GLY A 295 -19.38 4.00 1.04
N ALA A 296 -20.49 4.62 1.44
CA ALA A 296 -21.28 4.18 2.60
C ALA A 296 -21.84 2.78 2.40
N VAL A 297 -22.47 2.51 1.25
CA VAL A 297 -23.03 1.19 0.91
C VAL A 297 -21.91 0.15 0.86
N GLY A 298 -20.80 0.45 0.19
CA GLY A 298 -19.68 -0.47 0.04
C GLY A 298 -19.05 -0.88 1.37
N LEU A 299 -18.72 0.09 2.24
CA LEU A 299 -18.06 -0.20 3.51
C LEU A 299 -19.02 -0.85 4.52
N THR A 300 -20.29 -0.41 4.54
CA THR A 300 -21.34 -1.05 5.35
C THR A 300 -21.56 -2.49 4.92
N TRP A 301 -21.59 -2.77 3.61
CA TRP A 301 -21.73 -4.12 3.06
C TRP A 301 -20.55 -5.02 3.42
N LEU A 302 -19.32 -4.49 3.35
CA LEU A 302 -18.11 -5.22 3.77
C LEU A 302 -18.15 -5.59 5.26
N VAL A 303 -18.45 -4.61 6.13
CA VAL A 303 -18.58 -4.84 7.58
C VAL A 303 -19.75 -5.77 7.88
N TRP A 304 -20.86 -5.66 7.15
CA TRP A 304 -21.99 -6.58 7.29
C TRP A 304 -21.58 -8.01 6.99
N PHE A 305 -20.86 -8.22 5.90
CA PHE A 305 -20.42 -9.54 5.49
C PHE A 305 -19.44 -10.14 6.51
N GLU A 306 -18.57 -9.31 7.11
CA GLU A 306 -17.67 -9.75 8.17
C GLU A 306 -18.40 -10.06 9.48
N GLN A 307 -19.32 -9.20 9.93
CA GLN A 307 -20.12 -9.44 11.14
C GLN A 307 -21.02 -10.65 10.99
N ARG A 308 -21.61 -10.87 9.81
CA ARG A 308 -22.41 -12.06 9.50
C ARG A 308 -21.59 -13.34 9.64
N LYS A 309 -20.31 -13.32 9.25
CA LYS A 309 -19.40 -14.45 9.47
C LYS A 309 -19.07 -14.66 10.95
N GLN A 310 -18.96 -13.58 11.71
CA GLN A 310 -18.61 -13.65 13.14
C GLN A 310 -19.81 -13.87 14.07
N LYS A 311 -21.05 -13.89 13.54
CA LYS A 311 -22.30 -13.94 14.33
C LYS A 311 -22.42 -12.82 15.39
N THR A 312 -21.66 -11.73 15.24
CA THR A 312 -21.62 -10.59 16.16
C THR A 312 -22.14 -9.35 15.45
N LEU A 313 -23.46 -9.16 15.45
CA LEU A 313 -24.07 -7.94 14.92
C LEU A 313 -23.89 -6.81 15.93
N LYS A 314 -22.87 -5.98 15.73
CA LYS A 314 -22.66 -4.75 16.51
C LYS A 314 -23.15 -3.56 15.68
N THR A 315 -24.26 -2.95 16.10
CA THR A 315 -24.86 -1.78 15.43
C THR A 315 -23.88 -0.61 15.28
N SER A 316 -23.00 -0.39 16.27
CA SER A 316 -21.98 0.66 16.22
C SER A 316 -20.97 0.49 15.08
N GLY A 317 -20.65 -0.76 14.72
CA GLY A 317 -19.74 -1.05 13.60
C GLY A 317 -20.35 -0.66 12.24
N PHE A 318 -21.66 -0.81 12.08
CA PHE A 318 -22.36 -0.38 10.86
C PHE A 318 -22.37 1.13 10.70
N VAL A 319 -22.65 1.86 11.78
CA VAL A 319 -22.72 3.33 11.72
C VAL A 319 -21.34 3.91 11.41
N LEU A 320 -20.28 3.45 12.10
CA LEU A 320 -18.92 3.89 11.82
C LEU A 320 -18.47 3.53 10.39
N ALA A 321 -18.80 2.33 9.91
CA ALA A 321 -18.52 1.92 8.53
C ALA A 321 -19.28 2.77 7.51
N GLY A 322 -20.56 3.08 7.76
CA GLY A 322 -21.35 3.93 6.90
C GLY A 322 -20.78 5.35 6.82
N LEU A 323 -20.43 5.96 7.96
CA LEU A 323 -19.84 7.30 8.02
C LEU A 323 -18.44 7.36 7.40
N GLY A 324 -17.56 6.41 7.76
CA GLY A 324 -16.21 6.33 7.20
C GLY A 324 -16.24 6.06 5.69
N GLY A 325 -17.14 5.18 5.25
CA GLY A 325 -17.41 4.90 3.84
C GLY A 325 -17.92 6.14 3.11
N ALA A 326 -18.87 6.87 3.69
CA ALA A 326 -19.40 8.10 3.11
C ALA A 326 -18.29 9.15 2.94
N PHE A 327 -17.46 9.37 3.97
CA PHE A 327 -16.36 10.33 3.90
C PHE A 327 -15.35 9.98 2.79
N LEU A 328 -14.86 8.73 2.75
CA LEU A 328 -13.93 8.26 1.73
C LEU A 328 -14.57 8.32 0.33
N GLY A 329 -15.84 7.96 0.23
CA GLY A 329 -16.62 8.05 -1.00
C GLY A 329 -16.78 9.48 -1.49
N GLY A 330 -17.02 10.44 -0.59
CA GLY A 330 -17.09 11.86 -0.91
C GLY A 330 -15.77 12.39 -1.45
N LEU A 331 -14.64 12.04 -0.83
CA LEU A 331 -13.31 12.39 -1.35
C LEU A 331 -13.08 11.82 -2.75
N ALA A 332 -13.42 10.55 -2.98
CA ALA A 332 -13.34 9.92 -4.29
C ALA A 332 -14.27 10.62 -5.31
N GLY A 333 -15.45 11.08 -4.87
CA GLY A 333 -16.37 11.89 -5.67
C GLY A 333 -15.78 13.23 -6.09
N ALA A 334 -15.14 13.96 -5.16
CA ALA A 334 -14.47 15.23 -5.44
C ALA A 334 -13.30 15.07 -6.41
N VAL A 335 -12.50 14.02 -6.24
CA VAL A 335 -11.44 13.65 -7.20
C VAL A 335 -12.04 13.30 -8.56
N THR A 336 -13.13 12.53 -8.60
CA THR A 336 -13.76 12.16 -9.87
C THR A 336 -14.31 13.40 -10.60
N LEU A 337 -14.86 14.37 -9.87
CA LEU A 337 -15.30 15.65 -10.41
C LEU A 337 -14.15 16.39 -11.11
N GLY A 338 -13.02 16.60 -10.42
CA GLY A 338 -11.86 17.29 -11.00
C GLY A 338 -11.29 16.53 -12.20
N ALA A 339 -11.21 15.20 -12.12
CA ALA A 339 -10.74 14.35 -13.21
C ALA A 339 -11.65 14.46 -14.44
N VAL A 340 -12.97 14.36 -14.27
CA VAL A 340 -13.95 14.46 -15.36
C VAL A 340 -13.95 15.88 -15.95
N ASN A 341 -13.90 16.91 -15.09
CA ASN A 341 -13.88 18.30 -15.51
C ASN A 341 -12.68 18.61 -16.42
N ALA A 342 -11.48 18.11 -16.06
CA ALA A 342 -10.27 18.32 -16.85
C ALA A 342 -10.15 17.37 -18.04
N ALA A 343 -10.47 16.07 -17.89
CA ALA A 343 -10.25 15.06 -18.93
C ALA A 343 -11.17 15.23 -20.15
N PHE A 344 -12.38 15.76 -19.95
CA PHE A 344 -13.33 16.04 -21.03
C PHE A 344 -13.35 17.51 -21.44
N ASP A 345 -12.36 18.29 -21.00
CA ASP A 345 -12.27 19.70 -21.35
C ASP A 345 -11.79 19.88 -22.80
N HIS A 346 -12.66 20.45 -23.62
CA HIS A 346 -12.35 20.85 -25.00
C HIS A 346 -12.48 22.36 -25.20
N SER A 347 -12.61 23.13 -24.13
CA SER A 347 -12.70 24.59 -24.19
C SER A 347 -11.41 25.21 -24.72
N ALA A 348 -11.54 26.34 -25.42
CA ALA A 348 -10.38 27.11 -25.86
C ALA A 348 -9.62 27.66 -24.65
N ALA A 349 -8.28 27.59 -24.70
CA ALA A 349 -7.44 28.19 -23.67
C ALA A 349 -7.61 29.71 -23.66
N SER A 350 -7.75 30.29 -22.47
CA SER A 350 -7.67 31.72 -22.25
C SER A 350 -6.45 32.04 -21.40
N TYR A 351 -5.71 33.10 -21.75
CA TYR A 351 -4.43 33.41 -21.10
C TYR A 351 -4.60 34.64 -20.21
N ARG A 352 -4.43 34.48 -18.89
CA ARG A 352 -4.45 35.59 -17.93
C ARG A 352 -3.02 36.05 -17.63
N PRO A 353 -2.67 37.32 -17.89
CA PRO A 353 -1.30 37.82 -17.78
C PRO A 353 -0.87 37.93 -16.31
N ILE A 354 0.31 37.42 -15.98
CA ILE A 354 0.86 37.39 -14.62
C ILE A 354 2.31 37.89 -14.56
N ARG A 355 2.68 38.41 -13.41
CA ARG A 355 4.06 38.60 -12.98
C ARG A 355 4.44 37.49 -12.01
N ILE A 356 5.48 36.75 -12.36
CA ILE A 356 6.00 35.64 -11.56
C ILE A 356 6.91 36.25 -10.50
N THR A 357 6.57 36.03 -9.24
CA THR A 357 7.30 36.61 -8.11
C THR A 357 8.42 35.67 -7.69
N GLN A 358 8.06 34.40 -7.45
CA GLN A 358 8.96 33.34 -6.99
C GLN A 358 8.41 31.98 -7.43
N HIS A 359 9.29 30.98 -7.45
CA HIS A 359 8.88 29.59 -7.55
C HIS A 359 9.79 28.74 -6.66
N TRP A 360 9.28 27.65 -6.10
CA TRP A 360 10.07 26.77 -5.25
C TRP A 360 9.67 25.31 -5.40
N GLN A 361 10.60 24.48 -4.95
CA GLN A 361 10.43 23.04 -4.82
C GLN A 361 10.60 22.67 -3.34
N THR A 362 9.58 22.10 -2.72
CA THR A 362 9.63 21.65 -1.32
C THR A 362 9.56 20.14 -1.26
N THR A 363 10.54 19.50 -0.61
CA THR A 363 10.52 18.04 -0.38
C THR A 363 10.15 17.74 1.06
N HIS A 364 8.99 17.14 1.26
CA HIS A 364 8.43 16.73 2.55
C HIS A 364 8.85 15.29 2.87
N ASN A 365 9.54 15.10 4.00
CA ASN A 365 9.96 13.79 4.52
C ASN A 365 10.73 12.91 3.53
N PHE A 366 11.40 13.51 2.53
CA PHE A 366 12.05 12.79 1.41
C PHE A 366 11.11 11.91 0.57
N ILE A 367 9.79 12.03 0.71
CA ILE A 367 8.81 11.17 0.03
C ILE A 367 7.96 11.99 -0.94
N ILE A 368 7.43 13.12 -0.48
CA ILE A 368 6.51 13.95 -1.27
C ILE A 368 7.24 15.22 -1.65
N ARG A 369 7.08 15.66 -2.89
CA ARG A 369 7.64 16.91 -3.37
C ARG A 369 6.53 17.75 -3.99
N THR A 370 6.42 18.98 -3.52
CA THR A 370 5.47 19.95 -4.05
C THR A 370 6.23 21.02 -4.82
N TYR A 371 5.57 21.53 -5.86
CA TYR A 371 6.08 22.48 -6.82
C TYR A 371 5.08 23.62 -6.87
N GLU A 372 5.52 24.83 -6.53
CA GLU A 372 4.61 25.96 -6.39
C GLU A 372 5.19 27.19 -7.09
N VAL A 373 4.32 27.94 -7.74
CA VAL A 373 4.61 29.22 -8.37
C VAL A 373 3.81 30.29 -7.64
N GLU A 374 4.50 31.33 -7.19
CA GLU A 374 3.92 32.53 -6.63
C GLU A 374 3.85 33.62 -7.70
N TYR A 375 2.66 34.15 -7.94
CA TYR A 375 2.42 35.14 -8.97
C TYR A 375 1.49 36.26 -8.50
N THR A 376 1.51 37.37 -9.24
CA THR A 376 0.55 38.47 -9.13
C THR A 376 -0.07 38.75 -10.50
N LEU A 377 -1.37 39.02 -10.55
CA LEU A 377 -2.05 39.39 -11.80
C LEU A 377 -1.49 40.74 -12.32
N LEU A 378 -1.25 40.82 -13.63
CA LEU A 378 -0.87 42.09 -14.27
C LEU A 378 -2.09 43.03 -14.24
N GLY A 379 -1.90 44.23 -13.68
CA GLY A 379 -2.99 45.15 -13.32
C GLY A 379 -3.20 45.30 -11.81
N GLY A 380 -2.49 44.52 -11.00
CA GLY A 380 -2.52 44.58 -9.54
C GLY A 380 -3.30 43.41 -8.92
N GLY A 381 -3.12 43.22 -7.62
CA GLY A 381 -3.74 42.10 -6.89
C GLY A 381 -2.90 41.66 -5.71
N LYS A 382 -3.40 40.65 -4.99
CA LYS A 382 -2.60 39.94 -3.97
C LYS A 382 -1.73 38.91 -4.66
N SER A 383 -0.59 38.60 -4.03
CA SER A 383 0.24 37.47 -4.42
C SER A 383 -0.51 36.17 -4.14
N GLU A 384 -0.60 35.30 -5.14
CA GLU A 384 -1.25 34.00 -5.06
C GLU A 384 -0.24 32.89 -5.32
N LYS A 385 -0.46 31.73 -4.69
CA LYS A 385 0.35 30.53 -4.87
C LYS A 385 -0.45 29.49 -5.62
N HIS A 386 0.18 28.85 -6.59
CA HIS A 386 -0.45 27.80 -7.38
C HIS A 386 0.49 26.60 -7.52
N GLY A 387 -0.07 25.39 -7.40
CA GLY A 387 0.65 24.16 -7.66
C GLY A 387 1.02 24.09 -9.14
N ALA A 388 2.28 23.82 -9.46
CA ALA A 388 2.77 23.76 -10.83
C ALA A 388 3.31 22.36 -11.12
N SER A 389 3.27 21.93 -12.38
CA SER A 389 3.99 20.71 -12.74
C SER A 389 5.50 21.00 -12.83
N VAL A 390 6.31 19.94 -12.77
CA VAL A 390 7.76 20.06 -13.02
C VAL A 390 8.06 20.61 -14.39
N ASP A 391 7.26 20.22 -15.38
CA ASP A 391 7.41 20.70 -16.75
C ASP A 391 7.16 22.21 -16.81
N ASP A 392 6.21 22.73 -16.01
CA ASP A 392 5.93 24.16 -15.97
C ASP A 392 7.06 24.93 -15.28
N LEU A 393 7.53 24.46 -14.13
CA LEU A 393 8.69 25.07 -13.45
C LEU A 393 9.95 25.06 -14.32
N ALA A 394 10.21 23.97 -15.04
CA ALA A 394 11.34 23.86 -15.95
C ALA A 394 11.24 24.83 -17.13
N LYS A 395 10.02 25.12 -17.62
CA LYS A 395 9.79 26.15 -18.63
C LYS A 395 10.01 27.54 -18.05
N LEU A 396 9.53 27.80 -16.84
CA LEU A 396 9.54 29.13 -16.23
C LEU A 396 10.96 29.72 -16.12
N GLY A 397 11.95 28.93 -15.69
CA GLY A 397 13.31 29.42 -15.51
C GLY A 397 13.34 30.72 -14.69
N ASP A 398 14.08 31.73 -15.16
CA ASP A 398 14.13 33.05 -14.55
C ASP A 398 13.12 34.05 -15.15
N ALA A 399 12.10 33.57 -15.89
CA ALA A 399 11.15 34.45 -16.55
C ALA A 399 10.31 35.23 -15.52
N PRO A 400 10.38 36.57 -15.52
CA PRO A 400 9.65 37.42 -14.56
C PRO A 400 8.17 37.64 -14.94
N LEU A 401 7.81 37.36 -16.19
CA LEU A 401 6.46 37.53 -16.74
C LEU A 401 5.98 36.25 -17.41
N GLY A 402 4.68 36.02 -17.36
CA GLY A 402 4.05 34.87 -17.97
C GLY A 402 2.53 35.00 -18.09
N ALA A 403 1.86 33.90 -18.39
CA ALA A 403 0.41 33.80 -18.39
C ALA A 403 -0.06 32.50 -17.74
N LEU A 404 -1.17 32.58 -17.01
CA LEU A 404 -1.93 31.41 -16.59
C LEU A 404 -2.82 30.96 -17.75
N GLU A 405 -2.74 29.68 -18.10
CA GLU A 405 -3.68 29.04 -19.00
C GLU A 405 -4.95 28.68 -18.22
N ILE A 406 -6.02 29.45 -18.42
CA ILE A 406 -7.33 29.20 -17.82
C ILE A 406 -8.20 28.46 -18.81
N ARG A 407 -8.75 27.34 -18.35
CA ARG A 407 -9.66 26.47 -19.09
C ARG A 407 -11.02 26.46 -18.40
N GLN A 408 -12.10 26.37 -19.18
CA GLN A 408 -13.47 26.44 -18.63
C GLN A 408 -13.92 25.15 -17.94
N GLY A 409 -13.27 24.02 -18.21
CA GLY A 409 -13.69 22.72 -17.72
C GLY A 409 -14.91 22.17 -18.48
N ALA A 410 -15.00 20.84 -18.58
CA ALA A 410 -16.15 20.17 -19.18
C ALA A 410 -17.46 20.44 -18.44
N LEU A 411 -17.38 20.78 -17.15
CA LEU A 411 -18.52 21.04 -16.27
C LEU A 411 -18.73 22.54 -16.02
N GLY A 412 -18.04 23.41 -16.77
CA GLY A 412 -18.06 24.86 -16.54
C GLY A 412 -17.39 25.27 -15.22
N LEU A 413 -16.45 24.45 -14.73
CA LEU A 413 -15.63 24.76 -13.57
C LEU A 413 -14.24 25.16 -14.05
N GLU A 414 -13.94 26.46 -13.97
CA GLU A 414 -12.65 26.98 -14.41
C GLU A 414 -11.51 26.33 -13.63
N TRP A 415 -10.45 25.94 -14.34
CA TRP A 415 -9.24 25.38 -13.74
C TRP A 415 -8.00 25.92 -14.47
N ILE A 416 -6.86 25.92 -13.77
CA ILE A 416 -5.58 26.33 -14.35
C ILE A 416 -4.96 25.11 -15.02
N GLY A 417 -4.80 25.16 -16.33
CA GLY A 417 -4.17 24.08 -17.11
C GLY A 417 -2.66 24.06 -16.97
N ALA A 418 -2.02 25.22 -17.05
CA ALA A 418 -0.57 25.39 -16.97
C ALA A 418 -0.17 26.84 -16.70
N VAL A 419 1.10 27.05 -16.38
CA VAL A 419 1.75 28.36 -16.32
C VAL A 419 2.77 28.46 -17.45
N HIS A 420 2.66 29.50 -18.28
CA HIS A 420 3.53 29.70 -19.44
C HIS A 420 4.40 30.94 -19.25
N PRO A 421 5.74 30.82 -19.36
CA PRO A 421 6.60 31.99 -19.36
C PRO A 421 6.45 32.77 -20.67
N MET A 422 6.65 34.08 -20.58
CA MET A 422 6.84 34.93 -21.75
C MET A 422 8.31 34.94 -22.14
N GLU A 423 8.61 34.67 -23.41
CA GLU A 423 9.96 34.79 -23.97
C GLU A 423 9.99 35.77 -25.13
N TRP A 424 11.07 36.55 -25.21
CA TRP A 424 11.36 37.40 -26.36
C TRP A 424 12.08 36.59 -27.44
N ARG A 425 11.47 36.44 -28.62
CA ARG A 425 12.09 35.75 -29.75
C ARG A 425 12.57 36.72 -30.79
N ARG A 426 13.79 36.51 -31.26
CA ARG A 426 14.31 37.20 -32.43
C ARG A 426 13.58 36.73 -33.68
N LEU A 427 13.16 37.67 -34.51
CA LEU A 427 12.41 37.43 -35.73
C LEU A 427 13.37 37.07 -36.88
N ASP A 428 13.84 35.82 -36.89
CA ASP A 428 14.79 35.32 -37.91
C ASP A 428 14.10 34.56 -39.06
N TRP A 429 12.76 34.54 -39.08
CA TRP A 429 11.92 33.91 -40.10
C TRP A 429 11.06 34.95 -40.84
N GLU A 430 10.40 34.55 -41.93
CA GLU A 430 9.39 35.39 -42.61
C GLU A 430 8.19 35.62 -41.69
N PRO A 431 8.02 36.84 -41.15
CA PRO A 431 7.06 37.08 -40.10
C PRO A 431 5.63 37.11 -40.63
N THR A 432 4.70 36.57 -39.85
CA THR A 432 3.28 36.73 -40.16
C THR A 432 2.84 38.20 -39.94
N PRO A 433 1.72 38.66 -40.53
CA PRO A 433 1.17 39.98 -40.23
C PRO A 433 0.84 40.19 -38.75
N GLU A 434 0.59 39.13 -37.99
CA GLU A 434 0.42 39.17 -36.53
C GLU A 434 1.74 39.41 -35.82
N ASP A 435 2.79 38.67 -36.21
CA ASP A 435 4.13 38.82 -35.65
C ASP A 435 4.64 40.26 -35.84
N LEU A 436 4.37 40.85 -37.00
CA LEU A 436 4.75 42.24 -37.31
C LEU A 436 3.98 43.27 -36.48
N ARG A 437 2.76 42.96 -36.03
CA ARG A 437 1.98 43.87 -35.17
C ARG A 437 2.56 43.94 -33.76
N ASP A 438 3.03 42.80 -33.25
CA ASP A 438 3.57 42.69 -31.89
C ASP A 438 5.12 42.82 -31.85
N ALA A 439 5.77 42.92 -33.01
CA ALA A 439 7.22 43.05 -33.11
C ALA A 439 7.71 44.40 -32.59
N ILE A 440 8.76 44.35 -31.79
CA ILE A 440 9.46 45.52 -31.28
C ILE A 440 10.85 45.55 -31.90
N GLU A 441 11.23 46.72 -32.41
CA GLU A 441 12.58 46.95 -32.89
C GLU A 441 13.46 47.38 -31.71
N ILE A 442 14.51 46.60 -31.47
CA ILE A 442 15.46 46.80 -30.39
C ILE A 442 16.81 47.18 -30.98
N HIS A 443 17.36 48.28 -30.48
CA HIS A 443 18.72 48.69 -30.80
C HIS A 443 19.67 48.06 -29.78
N VAL A 444 20.43 47.05 -30.22
CA VAL A 444 21.43 46.40 -29.37
C VAL A 444 22.70 47.26 -29.36
N PRO A 445 23.12 47.85 -28.23
CA PRO A 445 24.30 48.69 -28.19
C PRO A 445 25.55 47.84 -28.46
N VAL A 446 26.16 48.02 -29.63
CA VAL A 446 27.45 47.42 -30.00
C VAL A 446 28.49 48.54 -30.04
N VAL A 447 29.57 48.39 -29.28
CA VAL A 447 30.64 49.40 -29.21
C VAL A 447 31.31 49.52 -30.58
N GLY A 448 31.21 50.72 -31.19
CA GLY A 448 32.01 51.10 -32.37
C GLY A 448 31.35 50.94 -33.75
N ASN A 449 30.13 50.42 -33.86
CA ASN A 449 29.38 50.30 -35.13
C ASN A 449 27.92 50.75 -34.96
N GLU A 450 27.22 51.05 -36.06
CA GLU A 450 25.76 51.25 -36.02
C GLU A 450 25.09 50.02 -35.41
N PRO A 451 24.29 50.17 -34.33
CA PRO A 451 23.73 49.04 -33.61
C PRO A 451 22.78 48.26 -34.53
N PRO A 452 22.96 46.94 -34.71
CA PRO A 452 22.06 46.15 -35.52
C PRO A 452 20.65 46.23 -34.94
N LYS A 453 19.69 46.59 -35.79
CA LYS A 453 18.26 46.58 -35.46
C LYS A 453 17.81 45.13 -35.40
N VAL A 454 17.46 44.67 -34.21
CA VAL A 454 16.92 43.33 -33.99
C VAL A 454 15.44 43.46 -33.72
N ARG A 455 14.61 42.82 -34.55
CA ARG A 455 13.17 42.71 -34.29
C ARG A 455 12.92 41.53 -33.37
N MET A 456 12.20 41.76 -32.28
CA MET A 456 11.81 40.72 -31.34
C MET A 456 10.30 40.69 -31.17
N VAL A 457 9.73 39.49 -31.02
CA VAL A 457 8.30 39.26 -30.77
C VAL A 457 8.15 38.52 -29.45
N PRO A 458 7.25 38.97 -28.56
CA PRO A 458 6.96 38.24 -27.33
C PRO A 458 6.09 37.02 -27.65
N ARG A 459 6.44 35.86 -27.07
CA ARG A 459 5.69 34.61 -27.23
C ARG A 459 5.51 33.90 -25.90
N LEU A 460 4.36 33.24 -25.72
CA LEU A 460 4.15 32.29 -24.64
C LEU A 460 4.68 30.93 -25.04
N ILE A 461 5.50 30.31 -24.18
CA ILE A 461 6.00 28.95 -24.43
C ILE A 461 5.00 27.93 -23.89
N VAL A 462 4.17 27.39 -24.79
CA VAL A 462 3.10 26.44 -24.44
C VAL A 462 3.68 25.05 -24.20
N GLN A 463 4.47 24.58 -25.16
CA GLN A 463 5.10 23.27 -25.12
C GLN A 463 6.49 23.35 -25.72
N ARG A 464 7.49 22.87 -24.97
CA ARG A 464 8.87 22.72 -25.45
C ARG A 464 9.20 21.23 -25.49
N THR A 465 9.54 20.73 -26.67
CA THR A 465 10.10 19.38 -26.88
C THR A 465 11.46 19.52 -27.56
N ASP A 466 12.25 18.45 -27.61
CA ASP A 466 13.58 18.48 -28.24
C ASP A 466 13.53 18.81 -29.75
N VAL A 467 12.37 18.65 -30.39
CA VAL A 467 12.21 18.75 -31.86
C VAL A 467 11.26 19.87 -32.26
N ASP A 468 10.30 20.21 -31.41
CA ASP A 468 9.24 21.17 -31.72
C ASP A 468 8.91 22.05 -30.50
N GLU A 469 8.62 23.30 -30.78
CA GLU A 469 8.25 24.28 -29.79
C GLU A 469 6.95 24.99 -30.20
N LYS A 470 5.90 24.72 -29.44
CA LYS A 470 4.60 25.34 -29.66
C LYS A 470 4.52 26.62 -28.85
N THR A 471 4.21 27.70 -29.54
CA THR A 471 4.03 29.02 -28.94
C THR A 471 2.59 29.49 -29.11
N ALA A 472 2.15 30.36 -28.20
CA ALA A 472 0.89 31.08 -28.31
C ALA A 472 1.14 32.59 -28.36
N LEU A 473 0.15 33.33 -28.89
CA LEU A 473 0.14 34.79 -28.86
C LEU A 473 0.05 35.28 -27.40
N CYS A 474 0.85 36.28 -27.08
CA CYS A 474 0.78 36.93 -25.77
C CYS A 474 -0.47 37.83 -25.70
N PRO A 475 -1.18 37.85 -24.56
CA PRO A 475 -2.18 38.90 -24.31
C PRO A 475 -1.56 40.30 -24.46
N PRO A 476 -2.29 41.30 -24.99
CA PRO A 476 -1.76 42.66 -25.19
C PRO A 476 -1.17 43.27 -23.91
N GLU A 477 -1.81 43.03 -22.75
CA GLU A 477 -1.36 43.53 -21.46
C GLU A 477 0.00 42.92 -21.05
N LEU A 478 0.22 41.66 -21.42
CA LEU A 478 1.49 40.97 -21.21
C LEU A 478 2.58 41.52 -22.13
N VAL A 479 2.24 41.79 -23.39
CA VAL A 479 3.15 42.43 -24.35
C VAL A 479 3.62 43.76 -23.79
N GLU A 480 2.69 44.64 -23.41
CA GLU A 480 2.97 45.97 -22.84
C GLU A 480 3.87 45.89 -21.60
N ALA A 481 3.52 45.03 -20.64
CA ALA A 481 4.33 44.80 -19.44
C ALA A 481 5.74 44.31 -19.80
N GLY A 482 5.84 43.41 -20.78
CA GLY A 482 7.09 42.92 -21.32
C GLY A 482 7.94 44.04 -21.94
N ILE A 483 7.34 44.96 -22.71
CA ILE A 483 8.07 46.10 -23.31
C ILE A 483 8.75 46.92 -22.21
N VAL A 484 7.99 47.22 -21.14
CA VAL A 484 8.47 48.03 -20.02
C VAL A 484 9.65 47.33 -19.33
N GLU A 485 9.53 46.03 -19.08
CA GLU A 485 10.58 45.25 -18.45
C GLU A 485 11.83 45.10 -19.33
N LEU A 486 11.65 44.85 -20.61
CA LEU A 486 12.75 44.73 -21.57
C LEU A 486 13.52 46.04 -21.69
N ARG A 487 12.83 47.18 -21.80
CA ARG A 487 13.45 48.51 -21.78
C ARG A 487 14.23 48.75 -20.50
N THR A 488 13.66 48.38 -19.34
CA THR A 488 14.31 48.52 -18.04
C THR A 488 15.61 47.70 -17.99
N THR A 489 15.56 46.45 -18.45
CA THR A 489 16.71 45.54 -18.52
C THR A 489 17.78 46.07 -19.46
N MET A 490 17.40 46.53 -20.65
CA MET A 490 18.33 47.11 -21.62
C MET A 490 19.02 48.37 -21.10
N ASN A 491 18.29 49.27 -20.44
CA ASN A 491 18.86 50.47 -19.85
C ASN A 491 19.88 50.12 -18.75
N ALA A 492 19.59 49.09 -17.94
CA ALA A 492 20.52 48.60 -16.92
C ALA A 492 21.79 47.97 -17.55
N ILE A 493 21.65 47.22 -18.65
CA ILE A 493 22.78 46.65 -19.40
C ILE A 493 23.63 47.78 -20.00
N GLY A 494 23.01 48.77 -20.66
CA GLY A 494 23.71 49.93 -21.22
C GLY A 494 24.51 50.68 -20.15
N ALA A 495 23.88 50.98 -19.01
CA ALA A 495 24.56 51.63 -17.89
C ALA A 495 25.74 50.81 -17.33
N ARG A 496 25.68 49.47 -17.38
CA ARG A 496 26.79 48.59 -16.99
C ARG A 496 27.91 48.60 -18.02
N ILE A 497 27.60 48.56 -19.31
CA ILE A 497 28.59 48.66 -20.40
C ILE A 497 29.33 50.01 -20.30
N ASP A 498 28.60 51.10 -20.13
CA ASP A 498 29.19 52.45 -19.99
C ASP A 498 30.06 52.59 -18.74
N ARG A 499 29.80 51.80 -17.69
CA ARG A 499 30.66 51.75 -16.51
C ARG A 499 31.95 51.00 -16.82
N VAL A 500 31.84 49.81 -17.41
CA VAL A 500 33.00 48.97 -17.80
C VAL A 500 33.87 49.66 -18.85
N ALA A 501 33.30 50.45 -19.75
CA ALA A 501 34.06 51.20 -20.76
C ALA A 501 34.80 52.43 -20.19
N ARG A 502 34.40 52.91 -18.99
CA ARG A 502 35.06 54.03 -18.29
C ARG A 502 36.16 53.57 -17.33
N GLU A 503 36.10 52.31 -16.90
CA GLU A 503 37.15 51.60 -16.14
C GLU A 503 38.25 51.12 -17.09
#